data_AF-A0A366HSI6-F1
#
_entry.id   AF-A0A366HSI6-F1
#
_cell.length_a   1.000
_cell.length_b   1.000
_cell.length_c   1.000
_cell.angle_alpha   90.00
_cell.angle_beta   90.00
_cell.angle_gamma   90.00
#
_symmetry.space_group_name_H-M   'P 1'
#
loop_
_entity.id
_entity.type
_entity.pdbx_description
1 polymer ?
#
loop_
_entity_poly.entity_id
_entity_poly.type
_entity_poly.pdbx_seq_one_letter_code
_entity_poly.pdbx_strand_id
1 'polypeptide(L)'
;MLDLDIMQAATLADVAMCVNHYRMSTLGLFVCVHAQVRLGDAVFVPGLVAQVNQGKFKQCDPGDYDYFSGPPNFVFDVCHEEQRPEIERRRRAFEASGVIEYVLWNATENQPVWLRLVEGKLIEVPMNDGDIIESAALPGMRFPVTAFKARDWWSIMAATSYGITRQQHHDFMATIWKK
;
A
#
# COMPACT_ATOMS: atom_id res chain seq x y z
N MET A 1 -7.12 -11.81 10.23
CA MET A 1 -7.74 -10.58 9.69
C MET A 1 -8.03 -9.68 10.88
N LEU A 2 -7.87 -8.36 10.76
CA LEU A 2 -8.29 -7.45 11.81
C LEU A 2 -9.80 -7.24 11.68
N ASP A 3 -10.53 -7.30 12.80
CA ASP A 3 -11.95 -6.95 12.81
C ASP A 3 -12.08 -5.43 12.66
N LEU A 4 -12.88 -5.01 11.68
CA LEU A 4 -13.07 -3.61 11.35
C LEU A 4 -14.52 -3.20 11.66
N ASP A 5 -14.70 -2.05 12.29
CA ASP A 5 -16.00 -1.39 12.34
C ASP A 5 -16.39 -0.80 10.97
N ILE A 6 -17.58 -0.22 10.88
CA ILE A 6 -18.11 0.35 9.64
C ILE A 6 -17.23 1.48 9.10
N MET A 7 -16.71 2.35 9.97
CA MET A 7 -15.88 3.49 9.56
C MET A 7 -14.51 3.04 9.08
N GLN A 8 -13.94 2.02 9.72
CA GLN A 8 -12.68 1.42 9.32
C GLN A 8 -12.82 0.66 8.01
N ALA A 9 -13.90 -0.11 7.83
CA ALA A 9 -14.20 -0.78 6.57
C ALA A 9 -14.41 0.23 5.42
N ALA A 10 -15.11 1.34 5.68
CA ALA A 10 -15.27 2.42 4.71
C ALA A 10 -13.91 3.08 4.36
N THR A 11 -13.05 3.30 5.35
CA THR A 11 -11.70 3.87 5.12
C THR A 11 -10.84 2.92 4.27
N LEU A 12 -10.89 1.61 4.55
CA LEU A 12 -10.20 0.61 3.75
C LEU A 12 -10.72 0.60 2.31
N ALA A 13 -12.03 0.68 2.11
CA ALA A 13 -12.65 0.76 0.79
C ALA A 13 -12.23 2.05 0.04
N ASP A 14 -12.19 3.19 0.73
CA ASP A 14 -11.74 4.48 0.17
C ASP A 14 -10.28 4.41 -0.29
N VAL A 15 -9.37 3.83 0.51
CA VAL A 15 -7.97 3.61 0.10
C VAL A 15 -7.89 2.63 -1.05
N ALA A 16 -8.65 1.53 -1.01
CA ALA A 16 -8.68 0.56 -2.10
C ALA A 16 -9.16 1.18 -3.41
N MET A 17 -10.13 2.08 -3.37
CA MET A 17 -10.58 2.85 -4.52
C MET A 17 -9.45 3.73 -5.08
N CYS A 18 -8.72 4.44 -4.22
CA CYS A 18 -7.59 5.29 -4.64
C CYS A 18 -6.48 4.47 -5.32
N VAL A 19 -6.08 3.35 -4.71
CA VAL A 19 -5.03 2.47 -5.27
C VAL A 19 -5.51 1.80 -6.57
N ASN A 20 -6.78 1.41 -6.66
CA ASN A 20 -7.34 0.86 -7.91
C ASN A 20 -7.47 1.92 -9.02
N HIS A 21 -7.74 3.19 -8.68
CA HIS A 21 -7.72 4.26 -9.67
C HIS A 21 -6.33 4.41 -10.32
N TYR A 22 -5.26 4.39 -9.52
CA TYR A 22 -3.89 4.33 -10.01
C TYR A 22 -3.62 3.08 -10.88
N ARG A 23 -4.13 1.91 -10.45
CA ARG A 23 -4.02 0.64 -11.19
C ARG A 23 -4.63 0.71 -12.59
N MET A 24 -5.67 1.51 -12.83
CA MET A 24 -6.28 1.68 -14.15
C MET A 24 -5.27 2.15 -15.21
N SER A 25 -4.24 2.89 -14.81
CA SER A 25 -3.18 3.39 -15.68
C SER A 25 -1.85 2.63 -15.52
N THR A 26 -1.84 1.60 -14.68
CA THR A 26 -0.63 0.86 -14.27
C THR A 26 -0.90 -0.63 -14.34
N LEU A 27 -1.05 -1.14 -15.57
CA LEU A 27 -1.30 -2.56 -15.82
C LEU A 27 -0.13 -3.42 -15.30
N GLY A 28 -0.45 -4.61 -14.80
CA GLY A 28 0.52 -5.53 -14.20
C GLY A 28 0.58 -5.48 -12.66
N LEU A 29 -0.36 -4.76 -12.01
CA LEU A 29 -0.55 -4.78 -10.57
C LEU A 29 -1.72 -5.67 -10.15
N PHE A 30 -1.50 -6.49 -9.13
CA PHE A 30 -2.56 -7.02 -8.28
C PHE A 30 -2.82 -6.05 -7.14
N VAL A 31 -4.09 -5.67 -6.95
CA VAL A 31 -4.54 -4.89 -5.80
C VAL A 31 -5.68 -5.68 -5.17
N CYS A 32 -5.44 -6.21 -3.98
CA CYS A 32 -6.31 -7.17 -3.33
C CYS A 32 -6.62 -6.72 -1.91
N VAL A 33 -7.89 -6.75 -1.53
CA VAL A 33 -8.33 -6.56 -0.15
C VAL A 33 -8.35 -7.91 0.55
N HIS A 34 -7.88 -7.97 1.80
CA HIS A 34 -7.89 -9.20 2.62
C HIS A 34 -7.25 -10.44 1.96
N ALA A 35 -6.25 -10.23 1.09
CA ALA A 35 -5.46 -11.33 0.56
C ALA A 35 -4.57 -11.95 1.65
N GLN A 36 -4.40 -13.27 1.60
CA GLN A 36 -3.42 -13.96 2.44
C GLN A 36 -2.00 -13.69 1.93
N VAL A 37 -1.10 -13.36 2.84
CA VAL A 37 0.33 -13.16 2.57
C VAL A 37 1.10 -14.11 3.47
N ARG A 38 1.88 -15.02 2.86
CA ARG A 38 2.74 -15.97 3.56
C ARG A 38 4.19 -15.47 3.54
N LEU A 39 4.77 -15.32 4.72
CA LEU A 39 6.16 -14.92 4.95
C LEU A 39 6.84 -15.99 5.81
N GLY A 40 7.59 -16.89 5.17
CA GLY A 40 8.06 -18.12 5.81
C GLY A 40 6.88 -18.97 6.28
N ASP A 41 6.88 -19.35 7.56
CA ASP A 41 5.80 -20.14 8.17
C ASP A 41 4.63 -19.28 8.67
N ALA A 42 4.76 -17.95 8.64
CA ALA A 42 3.72 -17.04 9.10
C ALA A 42 2.75 -16.67 7.96
N VAL A 43 1.45 -16.58 8.29
CA VAL A 43 0.41 -16.10 7.39
C VAL A 43 -0.25 -14.85 7.98
N PHE A 44 -0.38 -13.82 7.15
CA PHE A 44 -1.01 -12.55 7.48
C PHE A 44 -2.16 -12.28 6.53
N VAL A 45 -3.15 -11.50 6.99
CA VAL A 45 -4.26 -11.00 6.17
C VAL A 45 -4.34 -9.48 6.37
N PRO A 46 -3.59 -8.70 5.57
CA PRO A 46 -3.65 -7.26 5.59
C PRO A 46 -5.00 -6.73 5.09
N GLY A 47 -5.30 -5.46 5.36
CA GLY A 47 -6.46 -4.77 4.81
C GLY A 47 -6.38 -4.72 3.29
N LEU A 48 -5.26 -4.22 2.75
CA LEU A 48 -4.99 -4.14 1.33
C LEU A 48 -3.54 -4.48 1.00
N VAL A 49 -3.34 -5.19 -0.09
CA VAL A 49 -2.05 -5.51 -0.69
C VAL A 49 -2.04 -4.99 -2.12
N ALA A 50 -0.98 -4.29 -2.51
CA ALA A 50 -0.68 -4.00 -3.90
C ALA A 50 0.68 -4.60 -4.29
N GLN A 51 0.66 -5.42 -5.34
CA GLN A 51 1.80 -6.22 -5.80
C GLN A 51 2.00 -6.09 -7.31
N VAL A 52 3.24 -5.82 -7.70
CA VAL A 52 3.72 -5.93 -9.08
C VAL A 52 3.79 -7.40 -9.48
N ASN A 53 3.08 -7.79 -10.52
CA ASN A 53 2.97 -9.19 -10.91
C ASN A 53 4.01 -9.64 -11.94
N GLN A 54 4.77 -8.71 -12.53
CA GLN A 54 5.75 -9.01 -13.58
C GLN A 54 6.96 -8.08 -13.53
N GLY A 55 8.06 -8.53 -14.11
CA GLY A 55 9.28 -7.73 -14.22
C GLY A 55 10.09 -7.65 -12.93
N LYS A 56 11.13 -6.81 -12.96
CA LYS A 56 12.16 -6.75 -11.89
C LYS A 56 11.64 -6.32 -10.51
N PHE A 57 10.45 -5.72 -10.45
CA PHE A 57 9.83 -5.25 -9.20
C PHE A 57 8.83 -6.25 -8.61
N LYS A 58 8.60 -7.41 -9.25
CA LYS A 58 7.84 -8.50 -8.63
C LYS A 58 8.60 -8.99 -7.38
N GLN A 59 7.95 -8.98 -6.22
CA GLN A 59 8.51 -9.39 -4.93
C GLN A 59 7.85 -10.65 -4.36
N CYS A 60 6.54 -10.80 -4.53
CA CYS A 60 5.83 -12.01 -4.13
C CYS A 60 5.16 -12.72 -5.31
N ASP A 61 4.95 -14.02 -5.14
CA ASP A 61 4.32 -14.88 -6.13
C ASP A 61 2.89 -15.23 -5.71
N PRO A 62 1.87 -14.98 -6.53
CA PRO A 62 0.50 -15.39 -6.21
C PRO A 62 0.27 -16.91 -6.29
N GLY A 63 1.23 -17.70 -6.78
CA GLY A 63 1.07 -19.16 -6.89
C GLY A 63 -0.15 -19.57 -7.71
N ASP A 64 -1.06 -20.32 -7.09
CA ASP A 64 -2.38 -20.75 -7.60
C ASP A 64 -3.50 -19.71 -7.36
N TYR A 65 -3.14 -18.52 -6.91
CA TYR A 65 -4.02 -17.40 -6.53
C TYR A 65 -4.77 -17.57 -5.20
N ASP A 66 -4.42 -18.56 -4.38
CA ASP A 66 -4.99 -18.70 -3.04
C ASP A 66 -4.33 -17.76 -2.02
N TYR A 67 -3.04 -17.44 -2.21
CA TYR A 67 -2.26 -16.54 -1.36
C TYR A 67 -1.02 -16.01 -2.08
N PHE A 68 -0.49 -14.89 -1.58
CA PHE A 68 0.83 -14.40 -1.98
C PHE A 68 1.93 -15.06 -1.16
N SER A 69 2.94 -15.61 -1.82
CA SER A 69 4.16 -16.14 -1.21
C SER A 69 5.30 -15.12 -1.35
N GLY A 70 5.78 -14.59 -0.21
CA GLY A 70 6.81 -13.54 -0.16
C GLY A 70 6.26 -12.14 0.15
N PRO A 71 7.16 -11.16 0.32
CA PRO A 71 6.80 -9.78 0.70
C PRO A 71 6.09 -9.05 -0.45
N PRO A 72 4.93 -8.42 -0.22
CA PRO A 72 4.35 -7.54 -1.23
C PRO A 72 5.12 -6.22 -1.36
N ASN A 73 4.92 -5.52 -2.48
CA ASN A 73 5.46 -4.17 -2.67
C ASN A 73 4.87 -3.18 -1.67
N PHE A 74 3.53 -3.14 -1.57
CA PHE A 74 2.80 -2.18 -0.75
C PHE A 74 1.74 -2.90 0.07
N VAL A 75 1.67 -2.57 1.35
CA VAL A 75 0.67 -3.09 2.29
C VAL A 75 -0.01 -1.93 3.00
N PHE A 76 -1.32 -2.04 3.21
CA PHE A 76 -2.10 -1.07 3.97
C PHE A 76 -3.01 -1.78 4.99
N ASP A 77 -3.04 -1.25 6.22
CA ASP A 77 -3.97 -1.66 7.28
C ASP A 77 -4.65 -0.42 7.87
N VAL A 78 -5.91 -0.56 8.29
CA VAL A 78 -6.55 0.39 9.21
C VAL A 78 -6.35 -0.14 10.63
N CYS A 79 -5.91 0.70 11.56
CA CYS A 79 -5.58 0.28 12.91
C CYS A 79 -6.31 1.09 14.00
N HIS A 80 -6.56 0.41 15.12
CA HIS A 80 -6.88 1.00 16.42
C HIS A 80 -5.81 0.63 17.46
N GLU A 81 -5.81 1.37 18.58
CA GLU A 81 -4.88 1.15 19.68
C GLU A 81 -4.94 -0.29 20.23
N GLU A 82 -6.14 -0.89 20.31
CA GLU A 82 -6.34 -2.26 20.76
C GLU A 82 -5.66 -3.32 19.86
N GLN A 83 -5.44 -2.98 18.59
CA GLN A 83 -4.81 -3.86 17.60
C GLN A 83 -3.30 -3.68 17.53
N ARG A 84 -2.71 -2.79 18.35
CA ARG A 84 -1.28 -2.50 18.39
C ARG A 84 -0.40 -3.76 18.47
N PRO A 85 -0.69 -4.80 19.28
CA PRO A 85 0.15 -5.99 19.32
C PRO A 85 0.25 -6.74 17.98
N GLU A 86 -0.87 -6.89 17.26
CA GLU A 86 -0.89 -7.56 15.94
C GLU A 86 -0.26 -6.67 14.87
N ILE A 87 -0.47 -5.35 14.91
CA ILE A 87 0.20 -4.40 14.02
C ILE A 87 1.72 -4.43 14.20
N GLU A 88 2.22 -4.45 15.45
CA GLU A 88 3.65 -4.54 15.73
C GLU A 88 4.24 -5.90 15.34
N ARG A 89 3.46 -6.98 15.44
CA ARG A 89 3.85 -8.29 14.92
C ARG A 89 3.99 -8.27 13.39
N ARG A 90 3.01 -7.69 12.69
CA ARG A 90 3.03 -7.52 11.23
C ARG A 90 4.18 -6.63 10.78
N ARG A 91 4.35 -5.45 11.41
CA ARG A 91 5.43 -4.50 11.11
C ARG A 91 6.79 -5.18 11.13
N ARG A 92 7.10 -5.94 12.20
CA ARG A 92 8.37 -6.68 12.31
C ARG A 92 8.54 -7.72 11.22
N ALA A 93 7.49 -8.47 10.89
CA ALA A 93 7.54 -9.47 9.82
C ALA A 93 7.72 -8.82 8.44
N PHE A 94 7.02 -7.72 8.17
CA PHE A 94 7.10 -6.96 6.92
C PHE A 94 8.46 -6.28 6.74
N GLU A 95 9.01 -5.71 7.81
CA GLU A 95 10.37 -5.16 7.83
C GLU A 95 11.40 -6.25 7.51
N ALA A 96 11.38 -7.35 8.26
CA ALA A 96 12.34 -8.45 8.08
C ALA A 96 12.23 -9.12 6.71
N SER A 97 11.04 -9.13 6.11
CA SER A 97 10.80 -9.74 4.81
C SER A 97 11.03 -8.78 3.64
N GLY A 98 11.14 -7.47 3.88
CA GLY A 98 11.44 -6.48 2.84
C GLY A 98 10.23 -5.94 2.09
N VAL A 99 9.08 -5.76 2.76
CA VAL A 99 7.95 -4.98 2.21
C VAL A 99 8.41 -3.54 2.02
N ILE A 100 8.27 -2.99 0.80
CA ILE A 100 8.84 -1.66 0.47
C ILE A 100 8.10 -0.55 1.22
N GLU A 101 6.76 -0.59 1.26
CA GLU A 101 5.96 0.35 2.02
C GLU A 101 4.85 -0.34 2.80
N TYR A 102 4.74 0.01 4.08
CA TYR A 102 3.64 -0.41 4.96
C TYR A 102 2.95 0.82 5.52
N VAL A 103 1.69 1.00 5.18
CA VAL A 103 0.92 2.18 5.56
C VAL A 103 -0.16 1.78 6.55
N LEU A 104 -0.21 2.48 7.68
CA LEU A 104 -1.24 2.30 8.69
C LEU A 104 -2.15 3.51 8.68
N TRP A 105 -3.47 3.33 8.64
CA TRP A 105 -4.39 4.42 8.92
C TRP A 105 -4.84 4.36 10.37
N ASN A 106 -4.43 5.33 11.17
CA ASN A 106 -4.93 5.48 12.53
C ASN A 106 -6.35 6.04 12.46
N ALA A 107 -7.34 5.22 12.75
CA ALA A 107 -8.75 5.61 12.70
C ALA A 107 -9.10 6.68 13.75
N THR A 108 -8.40 6.70 14.90
CA THR A 108 -8.63 7.66 15.98
C THR A 108 -8.06 9.05 15.63
N GLU A 109 -6.85 9.10 15.09
CA GLU A 109 -6.19 10.35 14.70
C GLU A 109 -6.55 10.81 13.28
N ASN A 110 -7.28 9.96 12.54
CA ASN A 110 -7.66 10.17 11.14
C ASN A 110 -6.45 10.57 10.28
N GLN A 111 -5.35 9.85 10.39
CA GLN A 111 -4.10 10.13 9.68
C GLN A 111 -3.32 8.86 9.36
N PRO A 112 -2.57 8.85 8.25
CA PRO A 112 -1.70 7.74 7.93
C PRO A 112 -0.37 7.83 8.69
N VAL A 113 0.14 6.69 9.11
CA VAL A 113 1.56 6.47 9.42
C VAL A 113 2.15 5.75 8.21
N TRP A 114 2.97 6.45 7.44
CA TRP A 114 3.55 5.92 6.20
C TRP A 114 4.95 5.39 6.45
N LEU A 115 5.13 4.07 6.48
CA LEU A 115 6.44 3.46 6.70
C LEU A 115 7.07 3.04 5.37
N ARG A 116 8.35 3.38 5.19
CA ARG A 116 9.15 3.02 4.02
C ARG A 116 10.38 2.24 4.42
N LEU A 117 10.68 1.17 3.67
CA LEU A 117 11.87 0.37 3.88
C LEU A 117 13.10 1.13 3.38
N VAL A 118 14.00 1.45 4.31
CA VAL A 118 15.29 2.08 4.04
C VAL A 118 16.35 1.25 4.75
N GLU A 119 17.30 0.72 3.99
CA GLU A 119 18.41 -0.10 4.52
C GLU A 119 17.95 -1.24 5.45
N GLY A 120 16.82 -1.89 5.09
CA GLY A 120 16.27 -3.02 5.84
C GLY A 120 15.42 -2.64 7.08
N LYS A 121 15.10 -1.36 7.27
CA LYS A 121 14.23 -0.88 8.35
C LYS A 121 13.03 -0.10 7.82
N LEU A 122 11.85 -0.32 8.40
CA LEU A 122 10.64 0.45 8.12
C LEU A 122 10.67 1.75 8.93
N ILE A 123 11.08 2.83 8.25
CA ILE A 123 11.18 4.18 8.79
C ILE A 123 9.93 4.96 8.41
N GLU A 124 9.37 5.68 9.37
CA GLU A 124 8.25 6.59 9.13
C GLU A 124 8.70 7.76 8.24
N VAL A 125 7.96 7.99 7.16
CA VAL A 125 8.13 9.15 6.29
C VAL A 125 7.50 10.34 7.01
N PRO A 126 8.28 11.39 7.36
CA PRO A 126 7.71 12.58 7.98
C PRO A 126 6.70 13.23 7.04
N MET A 127 5.57 13.65 7.59
CA MET A 127 4.51 14.30 6.85
C MET A 127 4.04 15.55 7.58
N ASN A 128 3.73 16.58 6.81
CA ASN A 128 3.05 17.79 7.26
C ASN A 128 1.61 17.80 6.72
N ASP A 129 0.77 18.60 7.35
CA ASP A 129 -0.59 18.85 6.85
C ASP A 129 -0.54 19.46 5.45
N GLY A 130 -1.29 18.86 4.52
CA GLY A 130 -1.30 19.26 3.10
C GLY A 130 -0.33 18.47 2.22
N ASP A 131 0.52 17.62 2.80
CA ASP A 131 1.49 16.86 2.02
C ASP A 131 0.82 15.82 1.10
N ILE A 132 1.41 15.71 -0.09
CA ILE A 132 1.12 14.65 -1.06
C ILE A 132 2.29 13.68 -1.00
N ILE A 133 2.04 12.48 -0.50
CA ILE A 133 3.06 11.44 -0.46
C ILE A 133 3.14 10.78 -1.83
N GLU A 134 4.35 10.64 -2.35
CA GLU A 134 4.60 9.80 -3.52
C GLU A 134 5.15 8.45 -3.08
N SER A 135 4.47 7.37 -3.47
CA SER A 135 4.82 5.99 -3.10
C SER A 135 6.13 5.57 -3.76
N ALA A 136 7.03 5.00 -2.97
CA ALA A 136 8.23 4.34 -3.48
C ALA A 136 7.95 2.92 -3.98
N ALA A 137 6.95 2.25 -3.41
CA ALA A 137 6.53 0.91 -3.82
C ALA A 137 5.74 0.91 -5.14
N LEU A 138 5.01 2.00 -5.40
CA LEU A 138 4.16 2.23 -6.57
C LEU A 138 4.53 3.57 -7.22
N PRO A 139 5.65 3.67 -7.98
CA PRO A 139 6.16 4.94 -8.51
C PRO A 139 5.12 5.73 -9.31
N GLY A 140 4.90 7.00 -8.94
CA GLY A 140 3.87 7.85 -9.54
C GLY A 140 2.49 7.74 -8.88
N MET A 141 2.27 6.79 -7.98
CA MET A 141 1.10 6.81 -7.09
C MET A 141 1.29 7.92 -6.06
N ARG A 142 0.39 8.90 -6.12
CA ARG A 142 0.40 10.08 -5.25
C ARG A 142 -0.82 10.05 -4.34
N PHE A 143 -0.60 10.21 -3.04
CA PHE A 143 -1.63 10.16 -2.02
C PHE A 143 -1.75 11.53 -1.32
N PRO A 144 -2.68 12.40 -1.75
CA PRO A 144 -2.90 13.70 -1.13
C PRO A 144 -3.72 13.52 0.16
N VAL A 145 -3.06 13.63 1.31
CA VAL A 145 -3.62 13.17 2.60
C VAL A 145 -4.79 14.04 3.04
N THR A 146 -4.65 15.36 2.92
CA THR A 146 -5.73 16.30 3.26
C THR A 146 -6.96 16.11 2.37
N ALA A 147 -6.77 15.88 1.08
CA ALA A 147 -7.86 15.59 0.15
C ALA A 147 -8.54 14.24 0.49
N PHE A 148 -7.77 13.23 0.87
CA PHE A 148 -8.30 11.94 1.31
C PHE A 148 -9.16 12.06 2.58
N LYS A 149 -8.68 12.78 3.61
CA LYS A 149 -9.46 13.05 4.83
C LYS A 149 -10.79 13.76 4.53
N ALA A 150 -10.79 14.66 3.54
CA ALA A 150 -11.96 15.41 3.09
C ALA A 150 -12.84 14.66 2.07
N ARG A 151 -12.45 13.45 1.63
CA ARG A 151 -13.07 12.71 0.51
C ARG A 151 -13.21 13.55 -0.77
N ASP A 152 -12.22 14.41 -1.01
CA ASP A 152 -12.12 15.19 -2.24
C ASP A 152 -11.53 14.30 -3.36
N TRP A 153 -12.42 13.53 -3.97
CA TRP A 153 -12.07 12.59 -5.03
C TRP A 153 -11.51 13.28 -6.28
N TRP A 154 -11.91 14.52 -6.56
CA TRP A 154 -11.37 15.28 -7.69
C TRP A 154 -9.90 15.59 -7.50
N SER A 155 -9.52 16.08 -6.30
CA SER A 155 -8.12 16.35 -5.98
C SER A 155 -7.27 15.07 -5.96
N ILE A 156 -7.82 13.95 -5.47
CA ILE A 156 -7.12 12.64 -5.47
C ILE A 156 -6.89 12.12 -6.90
N MET A 157 -7.92 12.20 -7.75
CA MET A 157 -7.80 11.81 -9.16
C MET A 157 -6.83 12.72 -9.91
N ALA A 158 -6.83 14.03 -9.62
CA ALA A 158 -5.90 14.98 -10.22
C ALA A 158 -4.45 14.70 -9.80
N ALA A 159 -4.20 14.42 -8.51
CA ALA A 159 -2.88 14.05 -8.02
C ALA A 159 -2.38 12.74 -8.67
N THR A 160 -3.25 11.74 -8.80
CA THR A 160 -2.94 10.48 -9.48
C THR A 160 -2.62 10.73 -10.96
N SER A 161 -3.47 11.48 -11.67
CA SER A 161 -3.28 11.82 -13.08
C SER A 161 -1.96 12.57 -13.32
N TYR A 162 -1.59 13.48 -12.41
CA TYR A 162 -0.28 14.12 -12.46
C TYR A 162 0.85 13.10 -12.30
N GLY A 163 0.78 12.23 -11.30
CA GLY A 163 1.82 11.25 -10.98
C GLY A 163 2.10 10.24 -12.10
N ILE A 164 1.07 9.72 -12.76
CA ILE A 164 1.22 8.74 -13.86
C ILE A 164 1.86 9.34 -15.13
N THR A 165 1.88 10.68 -15.27
CA THR A 165 2.55 11.34 -16.41
C THR A 165 4.03 11.61 -16.16
N ARG A 166 4.54 11.29 -14.96
CA ARG A 166 5.92 11.57 -14.57
C ARG A 166 6.86 10.47 -15.05
N GLN A 167 8.12 10.86 -15.27
CA GLN A 167 9.16 9.96 -15.77
C GLN A 167 9.32 8.71 -14.89
N GLN A 168 9.23 8.85 -13.56
CA GLN A 168 9.35 7.72 -12.63
C GLN A 168 8.31 6.63 -12.90
N HIS A 169 7.07 7.01 -13.22
CA HIS A 169 6.00 6.07 -13.58
C HIS A 169 6.29 5.39 -14.92
N HIS A 170 6.71 6.16 -15.93
CA HIS A 170 7.06 5.59 -17.24
C HIS A 170 8.23 4.60 -17.15
N ASP A 171 9.26 4.92 -16.37
CA ASP A 171 10.40 4.03 -16.11
C ASP A 171 9.95 2.77 -15.37
N PHE A 172 9.06 2.91 -14.39
CA PHE A 172 8.44 1.78 -13.70
C PHE A 172 7.64 0.90 -14.67
N MET A 173 6.79 1.47 -15.51
CA MET A 173 6.01 0.73 -16.51
C MET A 173 6.91 0.02 -17.54
N ALA A 174 8.00 0.65 -17.99
CA ALA A 174 8.94 0.01 -18.89
C ALA A 174 9.55 -1.28 -18.31
N THR A 175 9.59 -1.42 -16.98
CA THR A 175 10.12 -2.59 -16.30
C THR A 175 9.08 -3.68 -16.04
N ILE A 176 7.79 -3.34 -16.03
CA ILE A 176 6.70 -4.31 -15.88
C ILE A 176 6.44 -5.06 -17.20
N TRP A 177 6.56 -4.38 -18.33
CA TRP A 177 6.20 -4.92 -19.65
C TRP A 177 7.34 -5.64 -20.37
N LYS A 178 8.60 -5.44 -19.93
CA LYS A 178 9.77 -6.09 -20.53
C LYS A 178 10.13 -7.32 -19.70
N LYS A 179 10.00 -8.49 -20.33
CA LYS A 179 10.50 -9.78 -19.80
C LYS A 179 12.03 -9.78 -19.76
#